data_AF-A0A4U6WFF3-F1
#
_entry.id   AF-A0A4U6WFF3-F1
#
_cell.length_a   1.000
_cell.length_b   1.000
_cell.length_c   1.000
_cell.angle_alpha   90.00
_cell.angle_beta   90.00
_cell.angle_gamma   90.00
#
_symmetry.space_group_name_H-M   'P 1'
#
loop_
_entity.id
_entity.type
_entity.pdbx_description
1 polymer ?
#
loop_
_entity_poly.entity_id
_entity_poly.type
_entity_poly.pdbx_seq_one_letter_code
_entity_poly.pdbx_strand_id
1 'polypeptide(L)'
;MGMVASLLRRYASAKPIARYEEGTGEYKVMSFKEERLGPADLDARGDRCMSTARRRRGWSFAVSWGFEEAAYSYVLAENWRKAALVFSEQAAYDLQFSDERELNAASALLRSARCYMQIEDKEEGEVAATKHALEKAVALLVKKNHLCLAATGCVELAQFYMLHQQLQNALDSYEQAADYYGAYRRANRYCRFKANMVRFMLANEEMLRVNGVLPIKDDKTRFIKSSDPDWRTQVRELFMSTSVIQSWM
;
A
#
# COMPACT_ATOMS: atom_id res chain seq x y z
N MET A 1 -33.86 41.73 32.16
CA MET A 1 -33.39 40.44 32.70
C MET A 1 -34.20 39.30 32.09
N GLY A 2 -33.92 38.96 30.84
CA GLY A 2 -34.69 37.94 30.11
C GLY A 2 -34.02 37.59 28.80
N MET A 3 -33.18 36.55 28.79
CA MET A 3 -32.73 35.89 27.54
C MET A 3 -31.98 34.56 27.73
N VAL A 4 -31.99 33.92 28.90
CA VAL A 4 -31.16 32.72 29.14
C VAL A 4 -31.97 31.42 29.29
N ALA A 5 -33.29 31.49 29.45
CA ALA A 5 -34.09 30.31 29.80
C ALA A 5 -34.68 29.51 28.61
N SER A 6 -34.54 29.97 27.35
CA SER A 6 -35.17 29.31 26.19
C SER A 6 -34.23 28.45 25.34
N LEU A 7 -32.91 28.51 25.55
CA LEU A 7 -31.93 27.74 24.76
C LEU A 7 -31.62 26.35 25.32
N LEU A 8 -31.95 26.08 26.59
CA LEU A 8 -31.62 24.82 27.25
C LEU A 8 -32.66 23.70 27.06
N ARG A 9 -33.77 23.96 26.35
CA ARG A 9 -34.85 22.96 26.18
C ARG A 9 -34.87 22.23 24.83
N ARG A 10 -33.96 22.54 23.89
CA ARG A 10 -33.86 21.87 22.57
C ARG A 10 -32.76 20.79 22.46
N TYR A 11 -32.00 20.54 23.52
CA TYR A 11 -30.96 19.50 23.54
C TYR A 11 -31.34 18.22 24.30
N ALA A 12 -32.60 18.06 24.69
CA ALA A 12 -33.05 16.92 25.50
C ALA A 12 -33.64 15.73 24.70
N SER A 13 -33.55 15.72 23.36
CA SER A 13 -34.06 14.61 22.54
C SER A 13 -33.14 14.18 21.39
N ALA A 14 -31.86 14.55 21.44
CA ALA A 14 -30.87 13.91 20.59
C ALA A 14 -30.52 12.56 21.23
N LYS A 15 -31.04 11.47 20.65
CA LYS A 15 -30.56 10.11 20.95
C LYS A 15 -29.03 10.13 20.93
N PRO A 16 -28.34 9.54 21.91
CA PRO A 16 -26.89 9.50 21.87
C PRO A 16 -26.47 8.86 20.55
N ILE A 17 -25.76 9.63 19.72
CA ILE A 17 -25.06 9.07 18.56
C ILE A 17 -24.13 8.04 19.17
N ALA A 18 -24.37 6.77 18.84
CA ALA A 18 -23.55 5.67 19.33
C ALA A 18 -22.10 6.03 19.07
N ARG A 19 -21.31 6.14 20.14
CA ARG A 19 -19.85 6.16 20.03
C ARG A 19 -19.51 4.89 19.28
N TYR A 20 -19.08 5.05 18.03
CA TYR A 20 -18.51 3.97 17.25
C TYR A 20 -17.32 3.47 18.06
N GLU A 21 -17.44 2.27 18.61
CA GLU A 21 -16.29 1.58 19.17
C GLU A 21 -15.24 1.47 18.06
N GLU A 22 -14.06 1.96 18.39
CA GLU A 22 -12.92 2.18 17.51
C GLU A 22 -12.26 0.83 17.18
N GLY A 23 -12.98 0.02 16.41
CA GLY A 23 -12.44 -1.18 15.76
C GLY A 23 -11.89 -0.82 14.39
N THR A 24 -10.56 -0.71 14.30
CA THR A 24 -9.73 -0.97 13.10
C THR A 24 -10.42 -0.71 11.74
N GLY A 25 -10.66 0.56 11.42
CA GLY A 25 -11.44 1.02 10.26
C GLY A 25 -11.02 0.46 8.88
N GLU A 26 -9.72 0.26 8.63
CA GLU A 26 -9.22 -0.30 7.36
C GLU A 26 -9.70 -1.75 7.11
N TYR A 27 -9.92 -2.52 8.17
CA TYR A 27 -10.30 -3.94 8.08
C TYR A 27 -11.81 -4.15 8.01
N LYS A 28 -12.59 -3.10 8.27
CA LYS A 28 -14.04 -3.08 8.09
C LYS A 28 -14.43 -2.88 6.63
N VAL A 29 -13.62 -2.21 5.81
CA VAL A 29 -13.80 -2.21 4.35
C VAL A 29 -13.65 -3.62 3.80
N MET A 30 -12.70 -4.39 4.34
CA MET A 30 -12.52 -5.81 4.06
C MET A 30 -13.51 -6.71 4.83
N SER A 31 -14.63 -6.19 5.36
CA SER A 31 -15.64 -7.00 6.06
C SER A 31 -16.59 -7.68 5.07
N PHE A 32 -16.23 -8.92 4.80
CA PHE A 32 -16.94 -10.08 4.24
C PHE A 32 -18.48 -10.13 4.43
N LYS A 33 -19.22 -9.16 3.87
CA LYS A 33 -20.61 -9.35 3.42
C LYS A 33 -20.70 -9.54 1.89
N GLU A 34 -19.55 -9.74 1.26
CA GLU A 34 -19.33 -9.69 -0.19
C GLU A 34 -19.18 -11.08 -0.82
N GLU A 35 -19.41 -12.16 -0.06
CA GLU A 35 -19.28 -13.56 -0.45
C GLU A 35 -20.14 -14.02 -1.66
N ARG A 36 -21.01 -13.15 -2.21
CA ARG A 36 -21.96 -13.52 -3.28
C ARG A 36 -21.77 -12.77 -4.59
N LEU A 37 -20.86 -11.81 -4.66
CA LEU A 37 -20.67 -11.00 -5.87
C LEU A 37 -19.61 -11.63 -6.76
N GLY A 38 -19.92 -11.75 -8.05
CA GLY A 38 -18.93 -12.19 -9.04
C GLY A 38 -17.89 -11.11 -9.33
N PRO A 39 -16.77 -11.45 -10.01
CA PRO A 39 -15.72 -10.47 -10.36
C PRO A 39 -16.26 -9.25 -11.11
N ALA A 40 -17.24 -9.42 -12.01
CA ALA A 40 -17.86 -8.32 -12.74
C ALA A 40 -18.68 -7.37 -11.85
N ASP A 41 -19.37 -7.90 -10.83
CA ASP A 41 -20.15 -7.08 -9.89
C ASP A 41 -19.24 -6.28 -8.97
N LEU A 42 -18.10 -6.87 -8.58
CA LEU A 42 -17.05 -6.22 -7.80
C LEU A 42 -16.37 -5.11 -8.62
N ASP A 43 -16.02 -5.36 -9.88
CA ASP A 43 -15.46 -4.35 -10.78
C ASP A 43 -16.44 -3.17 -10.99
N ALA A 44 -17.72 -3.48 -11.25
CA ALA A 44 -18.77 -2.46 -11.39
C ALA A 44 -19.02 -1.68 -10.09
N ARG A 45 -18.83 -2.30 -8.92
CA ARG A 45 -18.87 -1.59 -7.64
C ARG A 45 -17.71 -0.63 -7.51
N GLY A 46 -16.50 -1.07 -7.85
CA GLY A 46 -15.31 -0.21 -7.90
C GLY A 46 -15.58 1.04 -8.75
N ASP A 47 -16.16 0.86 -9.93
CA ASP A 47 -16.49 1.95 -10.85
C ASP A 47 -17.51 2.93 -10.23
N ARG A 48 -18.55 2.42 -9.54
CA ARG A 48 -19.54 3.25 -8.82
C ARG A 48 -18.89 4.05 -7.69
N CYS A 49 -18.05 3.42 -6.87
CA CYS A 49 -17.35 4.08 -5.78
C CYS A 49 -16.40 5.16 -6.30
N MET A 50 -15.60 4.86 -7.34
CA MET A 50 -14.72 5.84 -8.00
C MET A 50 -15.48 7.03 -8.57
N SER A 51 -16.58 6.77 -9.29
CA SER A 51 -17.38 7.84 -9.87
C SER A 51 -17.96 8.77 -8.80
N THR A 52 -18.27 8.23 -7.61
CA THR A 52 -18.76 9.02 -6.48
C THR A 52 -17.65 9.82 -5.82
N ALA A 53 -16.47 9.21 -5.63
CA ALA A 53 -15.29 9.86 -5.05
C ALA A 53 -14.84 11.07 -5.90
N ARG A 54 -14.73 10.89 -7.22
CA ARG A 54 -14.28 11.94 -8.16
C ARG A 54 -15.25 13.13 -8.31
N ARG A 55 -16.55 12.94 -8.04
CA ARG A 55 -17.55 14.02 -8.14
C ARG A 55 -17.50 15.01 -6.98
N ARG A 56 -16.91 14.62 -5.85
CA ARG A 56 -16.90 15.43 -4.64
C ARG A 56 -15.70 16.38 -4.65
N ARG A 57 -15.91 17.60 -4.15
CA ARG A 57 -14.87 18.63 -4.04
C ARG A 57 -14.46 18.80 -2.58
N GLY A 58 -13.19 19.12 -2.37
CA GLY A 58 -12.62 19.33 -1.04
C GLY A 58 -12.36 18.02 -0.30
N TRP A 59 -11.59 18.10 0.78
CA TRP A 59 -11.30 16.93 1.60
C TRP A 59 -12.55 16.47 2.35
N SER A 60 -12.87 15.18 2.25
CA SER A 60 -13.81 14.52 3.15
C SER A 60 -13.41 13.07 3.41
N PHE A 61 -13.65 12.63 4.64
CA PHE A 61 -13.47 11.23 5.05
C PHE A 61 -14.25 10.28 4.13
N ALA A 62 -15.46 10.66 3.71
CA ALA A 62 -16.29 9.85 2.81
C ALA A 62 -15.70 9.66 1.40
N VAL A 63 -14.90 10.61 0.91
CA VAL A 63 -14.18 10.46 -0.37
C VAL A 63 -12.99 9.54 -0.21
N SER A 64 -12.20 9.72 0.85
CA SER A 64 -11.07 8.84 1.18
C SER A 64 -11.53 7.39 1.34
N TRP A 65 -12.63 7.18 2.09
CA TRP A 65 -13.28 5.87 2.22
C TRP A 65 -13.79 5.31 0.88
N GLY A 66 -14.32 6.16 0.01
CA GLY A 66 -14.77 5.76 -1.32
C GLY A 66 -13.64 5.26 -2.23
N PHE A 67 -12.44 5.83 -2.11
CA PHE A 67 -11.25 5.31 -2.79
C PHE A 67 -10.84 3.95 -2.25
N GLU A 68 -10.81 3.76 -0.93
CA GLU A 68 -10.46 2.47 -0.32
C GLU A 68 -11.46 1.37 -0.71
N GLU A 69 -12.76 1.64 -0.62
CA GLU A 69 -13.80 0.70 -1.06
C GLU A 69 -13.66 0.34 -2.54
N ALA A 70 -13.34 1.32 -3.39
CA ALA A 70 -13.14 1.07 -4.81
C ALA A 70 -11.91 0.19 -5.06
N ALA A 71 -10.77 0.53 -4.45
CA ALA A 71 -9.52 -0.18 -4.63
C ALA A 71 -9.65 -1.65 -4.19
N TYR A 72 -10.23 -1.89 -3.02
CA TYR A 72 -10.44 -3.26 -2.53
C TYR A 72 -11.46 -4.03 -3.36
N SER A 73 -12.50 -3.37 -3.90
CA SER A 73 -13.43 -4.01 -4.84
C SER A 73 -12.68 -4.50 -6.10
N TYR A 74 -11.77 -3.70 -6.65
CA TYR A 74 -10.95 -4.10 -7.78
C TYR A 74 -9.95 -5.21 -7.44
N VAL A 75 -9.29 -5.15 -6.27
CA VAL A 75 -8.41 -6.23 -5.78
C VAL A 75 -9.16 -7.55 -5.68
N LEU A 76 -10.37 -7.54 -5.10
CA LEU A 76 -11.20 -8.75 -4.98
C LEU A 76 -11.70 -9.27 -6.33
N ALA A 77 -11.78 -8.41 -7.35
CA ALA A 77 -12.08 -8.76 -8.73
C ALA A 77 -10.84 -9.20 -9.54
N GLU A 78 -9.66 -9.31 -8.92
CA GLU A 78 -8.35 -9.50 -9.58
C GLU A 78 -7.98 -8.41 -10.61
N ASN A 79 -8.65 -7.26 -10.54
CA ASN A 79 -8.35 -6.13 -11.42
C ASN A 79 -7.24 -5.26 -10.82
N TRP A 80 -6.04 -5.83 -10.76
CA TRP A 80 -4.86 -5.21 -10.15
C TRP A 80 -4.48 -3.86 -10.78
N ARG A 81 -4.69 -3.70 -12.09
CA ARG A 81 -4.46 -2.44 -12.81
C ARG A 81 -5.36 -1.32 -12.31
N LYS A 82 -6.68 -1.56 -12.28
CA LYS A 82 -7.62 -0.55 -11.75
C LYS A 82 -7.33 -0.28 -10.27
N ALA A 83 -7.08 -1.30 -9.47
CA ALA A 83 -6.73 -1.12 -8.05
C ALA A 83 -5.51 -0.21 -7.86
N ALA A 84 -4.43 -0.44 -8.62
CA ALA A 84 -3.22 0.38 -8.55
C ALA A 84 -3.51 1.85 -8.90
N LEU A 85 -4.29 2.10 -9.96
CA LEU A 85 -4.69 3.45 -10.35
C LEU A 85 -5.51 4.14 -9.26
N VAL A 86 -6.48 3.43 -8.65
CA VAL A 86 -7.27 3.99 -7.55
C VAL A 86 -6.40 4.41 -6.37
N PHE A 87 -5.48 3.56 -5.93
CA PHE A 87 -4.56 3.90 -4.84
C PHE A 87 -3.65 5.08 -5.20
N SER A 88 -3.25 5.19 -6.46
CA SER A 88 -2.47 6.33 -6.97
C SER A 88 -3.27 7.63 -6.91
N GLU A 89 -4.55 7.59 -7.30
CA GLU A 89 -5.47 8.73 -7.20
C GLU A 89 -5.78 9.09 -5.75
N GLN A 90 -5.94 8.10 -4.87
CA GLN A 90 -6.09 8.32 -3.43
C GLN A 90 -4.88 9.08 -2.87
N ALA A 91 -3.66 8.65 -3.21
CA ALA A 91 -2.45 9.33 -2.79
C ALA A 91 -2.38 10.77 -3.32
N ALA A 92 -2.71 10.98 -4.60
CA ALA A 92 -2.74 12.32 -5.19
C ALA A 92 -3.79 13.22 -4.54
N TYR A 93 -4.95 12.66 -4.16
CA TYR A 93 -5.98 13.36 -3.43
C TYR A 93 -5.53 13.72 -2.01
N ASP A 94 -4.94 12.79 -1.26
CA ASP A 94 -4.48 13.04 0.11
C ASP A 94 -3.38 14.11 0.17
N LEU A 95 -2.48 14.14 -0.81
CA LEU A 95 -1.43 15.17 -0.91
C LEU A 95 -1.95 16.59 -1.16
N GLN A 96 -3.21 16.77 -1.60
CA GLN A 96 -3.76 18.11 -1.89
C GLN A 96 -4.19 18.89 -0.65
N PHE A 97 -4.41 18.23 0.50
CA PHE A 97 -5.20 18.83 1.58
C PHE A 97 -4.50 19.08 2.90
N SER A 98 -3.42 18.37 3.27
CA SER A 98 -2.55 18.77 4.39
C SER A 98 -1.30 17.90 4.56
N ASP A 99 -0.32 18.42 5.32
CA ASP A 99 0.84 17.68 5.82
C ASP A 99 0.46 16.44 6.66
N GLU A 100 -0.68 16.46 7.35
CA GLU A 100 -1.16 15.33 8.17
C GLU A 100 -1.55 14.12 7.30
N ARG A 101 -1.88 14.35 6.03
CA ARG A 101 -2.34 13.31 5.09
C ARG A 101 -1.22 12.73 4.24
N GLU A 102 -0.01 13.27 4.31
CA GLU A 102 1.17 12.72 3.62
C GLU A 102 1.45 11.26 4.00
N LEU A 103 1.14 10.85 5.23
CA LEU A 103 1.26 9.45 5.66
C LEU A 103 0.24 8.53 4.98
N ASN A 104 -1.02 8.97 4.88
CA ASN A 104 -2.05 8.23 4.16
C ASN A 104 -1.69 8.11 2.68
N ALA A 105 -1.17 9.20 2.08
CA ALA A 105 -0.68 9.18 0.72
C ALA A 105 0.49 8.20 0.54
N ALA A 106 1.44 8.16 1.47
CA ALA A 106 2.54 7.21 1.42
C ALA A 106 2.06 5.75 1.50
N SER A 107 1.13 5.45 2.43
CA SER A 107 0.49 4.13 2.50
C SER A 107 -0.24 3.76 1.22
N ALA A 108 -1.02 4.68 0.64
CA ALA A 108 -1.72 4.45 -0.62
C ALA A 108 -0.73 4.20 -1.77
N LEU A 109 0.40 4.91 -1.83
CA LEU A 109 1.45 4.65 -2.83
C LEU A 109 2.09 3.27 -2.67
N LEU A 110 2.34 2.80 -1.43
CA LEU A 110 2.81 1.42 -1.20
C LEU A 110 1.78 0.40 -1.69
N ARG A 111 0.49 0.62 -1.41
CA ARG A 111 -0.59 -0.26 -1.88
C ARG A 111 -0.68 -0.27 -3.41
N SER A 112 -0.53 0.89 -4.04
CA SER A 112 -0.45 1.03 -5.50
C SER A 112 0.71 0.22 -6.07
N ALA A 113 1.92 0.38 -5.53
CA ALA A 113 3.09 -0.36 -5.96
C ALA A 113 2.90 -1.88 -5.81
N ARG A 114 2.35 -2.34 -4.67
CA ARG A 114 2.04 -3.76 -4.45
C ARG A 114 1.00 -4.29 -5.44
N CYS A 115 0.01 -3.49 -5.82
CA CYS A 115 -0.94 -3.88 -6.87
C CYS A 115 -0.23 -4.04 -8.23
N TYR A 116 0.61 -3.07 -8.62
CA TYR A 116 1.40 -3.24 -9.84
C TYR A 116 2.35 -4.45 -9.76
N MET A 117 2.85 -4.81 -8.58
CA MET A 117 3.65 -6.03 -8.38
C MET A 117 2.88 -7.32 -8.69
N GLN A 118 1.55 -7.33 -8.57
CA GLN A 118 0.70 -8.50 -8.84
C GLN A 118 0.29 -8.66 -10.32
N ILE A 119 0.71 -7.76 -11.20
CA ILE A 119 0.45 -7.88 -12.65
C ILE A 119 1.55 -8.75 -13.27
N GLU A 120 1.15 -9.82 -13.98
CA GLU A 120 2.07 -10.73 -14.66
C GLU A 120 2.78 -10.03 -15.84
N ASP A 121 2.00 -9.54 -16.80
CA ASP A 121 2.51 -8.86 -18.01
C ASP A 121 2.46 -7.34 -17.86
N LYS A 122 3.52 -6.77 -17.29
CA LYS A 122 3.60 -5.32 -17.06
C LYS A 122 4.09 -4.57 -18.28
N GLU A 123 3.41 -3.46 -18.57
CA GLU A 123 3.90 -2.49 -19.54
C GLU A 123 5.04 -1.65 -18.94
N GLU A 124 5.91 -1.10 -19.78
CA GLU A 124 7.02 -0.23 -19.33
C GLU A 124 6.52 0.95 -18.47
N GLY A 125 5.35 1.50 -18.81
CA GLY A 125 4.70 2.54 -18.01
C GLY A 125 4.30 2.09 -16.61
N GLU A 126 3.84 0.84 -16.46
CA GLU A 126 3.47 0.25 -15.17
C GLU A 126 4.71 -0.05 -14.32
N VAL A 127 5.81 -0.48 -14.95
CA VAL A 127 7.12 -0.64 -14.31
C VAL A 127 7.63 0.69 -13.76
N ALA A 128 7.59 1.75 -14.57
CA ALA A 128 7.98 3.10 -14.16
C ALA A 128 7.06 3.65 -13.05
N ALA A 129 5.75 3.42 -13.15
CA ALA A 129 4.79 3.81 -12.12
C ALA A 129 5.03 3.10 -10.79
N THR A 130 5.35 1.79 -10.82
CA THR A 130 5.72 1.00 -9.63
C THR A 130 6.92 1.62 -8.93
N LYS A 131 8.00 1.87 -9.71
CA LYS A 131 9.23 2.49 -9.19
C LYS A 131 8.93 3.85 -8.56
N HIS A 132 8.24 4.72 -9.29
CA HIS A 132 7.92 6.07 -8.83
C HIS A 132 7.07 6.05 -7.55
N ALA A 133 6.08 5.16 -7.47
CA ALA A 133 5.23 5.02 -6.30
C ALA A 133 6.04 4.60 -5.06
N LEU A 134 6.94 3.62 -5.19
CA LEU A 134 7.80 3.18 -4.09
C LEU A 134 8.76 4.30 -3.63
N GLU A 135 9.46 4.96 -4.55
CA GLU A 135 10.42 6.03 -4.22
C GLU A 135 9.71 7.18 -3.49
N LYS A 136 8.56 7.60 -4.00
CA LYS A 136 7.76 8.67 -3.41
C LYS A 136 7.19 8.27 -2.04
N ALA A 137 6.75 7.03 -1.88
CA ALA A 137 6.28 6.52 -0.59
C ALA A 137 7.40 6.53 0.46
N VAL A 138 8.58 5.99 0.13
CA VAL A 138 9.74 6.00 1.02
C VAL A 138 10.12 7.43 1.40
N ALA A 139 10.19 8.35 0.44
CA ALA A 139 10.53 9.75 0.72
C ALA A 139 9.56 10.41 1.70
N LEU A 140 8.24 10.19 1.53
CA LEU A 140 7.21 10.70 2.44
C LEU A 140 7.31 10.08 3.84
N LEU A 141 7.55 8.77 3.93
CA LEU A 141 7.69 8.06 5.22
C LEU A 141 8.92 8.54 6.00
N VAL A 142 10.04 8.75 5.30
CA VAL A 142 11.27 9.30 5.89
C VAL A 142 11.04 10.73 6.36
N LYS A 143 10.41 11.58 5.53
CA LYS A 143 10.05 12.97 5.90
C LYS A 143 9.22 13.01 7.20
N LYS A 144 8.33 12.03 7.39
CA LYS A 144 7.48 11.91 8.58
C LYS A 144 8.07 11.09 9.72
N ASN A 145 9.33 10.64 9.59
CA ASN A 145 10.02 9.83 10.59
C ASN A 145 9.39 8.46 10.89
N HIS A 146 8.63 7.88 9.93
CA HIS A 146 8.11 6.52 10.02
C HIS A 146 9.11 5.51 9.44
N LEU A 147 10.26 5.38 10.11
CA LEU A 147 11.43 4.64 9.59
C LEU A 147 11.15 3.15 9.36
N CYS A 148 10.33 2.49 10.17
CA CYS A 148 10.03 1.06 9.97
C CYS A 148 9.24 0.79 8.69
N LEU A 149 8.28 1.66 8.35
CA LEU A 149 7.54 1.58 7.10
C LEU A 149 8.41 2.00 5.92
N ALA A 150 9.25 3.03 6.10
CA ALA A 150 10.25 3.42 5.08
C ALA A 150 11.18 2.25 4.76
N ALA A 151 11.67 1.52 5.78
CA ALA A 151 12.50 0.33 5.61
C ALA A 151 11.78 -0.76 4.80
N THR A 152 10.49 -0.96 5.07
CA THR A 152 9.66 -1.92 4.32
C THR A 152 9.53 -1.52 2.85
N GLY A 153 9.31 -0.23 2.58
CA GLY A 153 9.32 0.32 1.22
C GLY A 153 10.69 0.16 0.53
N CYS A 154 11.80 0.37 1.25
CA CYS A 154 13.15 0.14 0.74
C CYS A 154 13.40 -1.33 0.38
N VAL A 155 12.89 -2.28 1.17
CA VAL A 155 12.97 -3.72 0.84
C VAL A 155 12.21 -4.02 -0.45
N GLU A 156 11.01 -3.46 -0.63
CA GLU A 156 10.22 -3.63 -1.86
C GLU A 156 10.91 -2.99 -3.07
N LEU A 157 11.51 -1.81 -2.90
CA LEU A 157 12.36 -1.17 -3.91
C LEU A 157 13.56 -2.05 -4.29
N ALA A 158 14.23 -2.64 -3.31
CA ALA A 158 15.36 -3.52 -3.55
C ALA A 158 14.95 -4.78 -4.32
N GLN A 159 13.81 -5.38 -3.98
CA GLN A 159 13.25 -6.51 -4.71
C GLN A 159 12.86 -6.12 -6.14
N PHE A 160 12.23 -4.96 -6.32
CA PHE A 160 11.93 -4.41 -7.64
C PHE A 160 13.20 -4.25 -8.49
N TYR A 161 14.27 -3.70 -7.92
CA TYR A 161 15.55 -3.55 -8.62
C TYR A 161 16.23 -4.87 -8.95
N MET A 162 16.15 -5.86 -8.06
CA MET A 162 16.62 -7.22 -8.32
C MET A 162 15.95 -7.84 -9.54
N LEU A 163 14.62 -7.73 -9.64
CA LEU A 163 13.85 -8.25 -10.78
C LEU A 163 14.27 -7.58 -12.10
N HIS A 164 14.59 -6.28 -12.06
CA HIS A 164 15.01 -5.51 -13.23
C HIS A 164 16.54 -5.47 -13.44
N GLN A 165 17.29 -6.36 -12.77
CA GLN A 165 18.76 -6.48 -12.87
C GLN A 165 19.54 -5.20 -12.54
N GLN A 166 18.97 -4.30 -11.74
CA GLN A 166 19.62 -3.08 -11.26
C GLN A 166 20.33 -3.37 -9.93
N LEU A 167 21.37 -4.21 -9.98
CA LEU A 167 22.02 -4.75 -8.78
C LEU A 167 22.57 -3.67 -7.84
N GLN A 168 23.15 -2.59 -8.37
CA GLN A 168 23.65 -1.49 -7.53
C GLN A 168 22.52 -0.79 -6.76
N ASN A 169 21.42 -0.44 -7.45
CA ASN A 169 20.28 0.20 -6.80
C ASN A 169 19.61 -0.73 -5.78
N ALA A 170 19.59 -2.04 -6.05
CA ALA A 170 19.11 -3.04 -5.11
C ALA A 170 19.98 -3.09 -3.84
N LEU A 171 21.30 -3.03 -3.99
CA LEU A 171 22.24 -2.98 -2.88
C LEU A 171 21.99 -1.75 -2.00
N ASP A 172 22.00 -0.57 -2.61
CA ASP A 172 21.81 0.71 -1.90
C ASP A 172 20.48 0.71 -1.12
N SER A 173 19.42 0.16 -1.74
CA SER A 173 18.10 0.05 -1.11
C SER A 173 18.09 -0.92 0.08
N TYR A 174 18.79 -2.06 0.00
CA TYR A 174 18.89 -3.00 1.14
C TYR A 174 19.72 -2.43 2.29
N GLU A 175 20.78 -1.68 1.99
CA GLU A 175 21.59 -0.99 2.99
C GLU A 175 20.76 0.08 3.71
N GLN A 176 20.06 0.92 2.94
CA GLN A 176 19.15 1.92 3.48
C GLN A 176 18.03 1.30 4.33
N ALA A 177 17.45 0.18 3.89
CA ALA A 177 16.46 -0.56 4.68
C ALA A 177 17.04 -1.06 6.01
N ALA A 178 18.28 -1.57 6.00
CA ALA A 178 18.95 -2.02 7.22
C ALA A 178 19.14 -0.85 8.19
N ASP A 179 19.56 0.31 7.71
CA ASP A 179 19.76 1.50 8.53
C ASP A 179 18.44 1.98 9.15
N TYR A 180 17.36 2.02 8.37
CA TYR A 180 16.03 2.38 8.87
C TYR A 180 15.45 1.38 9.86
N TYR A 181 15.67 0.08 9.68
CA TYR A 181 15.30 -0.91 10.69
C TYR A 181 16.14 -0.79 11.96
N GLY A 182 17.36 -0.24 11.91
CA GLY A 182 18.19 0.03 13.08
C GLY A 182 18.20 -1.11 14.12
N ALA A 183 17.57 -0.88 15.27
CA ALA A 183 17.50 -1.83 16.39
C ALA A 183 16.56 -3.04 16.17
N TYR A 184 15.73 -3.07 15.13
CA TYR A 184 14.86 -4.20 14.78
C TYR A 184 15.69 -5.38 14.24
N ARG A 185 16.34 -6.11 15.16
CA ARG A 185 17.43 -7.07 14.89
C ARG A 185 17.12 -8.12 13.84
N ARG A 186 15.87 -8.58 13.73
CA ARG A 186 15.50 -9.63 12.75
C ARG A 186 15.45 -9.06 11.33
N ALA A 187 14.73 -7.95 11.15
CA ALA A 187 14.59 -7.29 9.85
C ALA A 187 15.92 -6.67 9.39
N ASN A 188 16.66 -6.02 10.29
CA ASN A 188 17.99 -5.49 10.01
C ASN A 188 18.97 -6.59 9.54
N ARG A 189 19.04 -7.73 10.25
CA ARG A 189 19.90 -8.86 9.84
C ARG A 189 19.52 -9.43 8.48
N TYR A 190 18.23 -9.53 8.19
CA TYR A 190 17.73 -9.94 6.87
C TYR A 190 18.19 -8.99 5.77
N CYS A 191 18.02 -7.67 5.96
CA CYS A 191 18.42 -6.66 4.98
C CYS A 191 19.93 -6.68 4.75
N ARG A 192 20.74 -6.78 5.82
CA ARG A 192 22.21 -6.89 5.70
C ARG A 192 22.65 -8.16 4.98
N PHE A 193 21.99 -9.29 5.26
CA PHE A 193 22.25 -10.53 4.54
C PHE A 193 21.96 -10.38 3.04
N LYS A 194 20.81 -9.80 2.69
CA LYS A 194 20.46 -9.52 1.29
C LYS A 194 21.44 -8.55 0.62
N ALA A 195 21.84 -7.47 1.30
CA ALA A 195 22.87 -6.56 0.80
C ALA A 195 24.19 -7.29 0.50
N ASN A 196 24.67 -8.14 1.43
CA ASN A 196 25.89 -8.93 1.20
C ASN A 196 25.76 -9.91 0.03
N MET A 197 24.60 -10.54 -0.13
CA MET A 197 24.30 -11.37 -1.30
C MET A 197 24.40 -10.56 -2.60
N VAL A 198 23.86 -9.34 -2.63
CA VAL A 198 23.93 -8.45 -3.80
C VAL A 198 25.35 -7.96 -4.07
N ARG A 199 26.13 -7.62 -3.04
CA ARG A 199 27.56 -7.29 -3.18
C ARG A 199 28.35 -8.44 -3.80
N PHE A 200 28.08 -9.68 -3.37
CA PHE A 200 28.70 -10.85 -3.96
C PHE A 200 28.35 -10.99 -5.44
N MET A 201 27.09 -10.76 -5.81
CA MET A 201 26.65 -10.82 -7.21
C MET A 201 27.31 -9.74 -8.06
N LEU A 202 27.39 -8.50 -7.57
CA LEU A 202 28.09 -7.40 -8.25
C LEU A 202 29.57 -7.73 -8.45
N ALA A 203 30.24 -8.26 -7.43
CA ALA A 203 31.67 -8.58 -7.50
C ALA A 203 31.99 -9.75 -8.46
N ASN A 204 31.00 -10.60 -8.75
CA ASN A 204 31.16 -11.80 -9.58
C ASN A 204 30.24 -11.78 -10.81
N GLU A 205 29.77 -10.61 -11.23
CA GLU A 205 28.69 -10.48 -12.20
C GLU A 205 29.00 -11.18 -13.52
N GLU A 206 30.21 -10.98 -14.05
CA GLU A 206 30.65 -11.59 -15.31
C GLU A 206 30.65 -13.12 -15.22
N MET A 207 31.22 -13.68 -14.15
CA MET A 207 31.26 -15.13 -13.92
C MET A 207 29.85 -15.71 -13.76
N LEU A 208 28.96 -15.03 -13.03
CA LEU A 208 27.59 -15.47 -12.82
C LEU A 208 26.74 -15.41 -14.09
N ARG A 209 26.99 -14.43 -14.98
CA ARG A 209 26.36 -14.37 -16.31
C ARG A 209 26.84 -15.49 -17.21
N VAL A 210 28.15 -15.77 -17.25
CA VAL A 210 28.73 -16.88 -18.03
C VAL A 210 28.17 -18.23 -17.58
N ASN A 211 28.01 -18.41 -16.27
CA ASN A 211 27.45 -19.64 -15.70
C ASN A 211 25.91 -19.71 -15.75
N GLY A 212 25.23 -18.73 -16.36
CA GLY A 212 23.77 -18.71 -16.50
C GLY A 212 23.00 -18.52 -15.18
N VAL A 213 23.67 -18.09 -14.11
CA VAL A 213 23.06 -17.80 -12.80
C VAL A 213 22.36 -16.43 -12.81
N LEU A 214 22.90 -15.48 -13.58
CA LEU A 214 22.25 -14.20 -13.86
C LEU A 214 21.65 -14.19 -15.29
N PRO A 215 20.46 -13.59 -15.49
CA PRO A 215 19.62 -12.94 -14.48
C PRO A 215 18.99 -13.95 -13.52
N ILE A 216 18.88 -13.59 -12.23
CA ILE A 216 18.08 -14.38 -11.28
C ILE A 216 16.64 -14.33 -11.77
N LYS A 217 16.15 -15.48 -12.23
CA LYS A 217 14.71 -15.71 -12.33
C LYS A 217 14.23 -15.91 -10.91
N ASP A 218 13.66 -14.86 -10.33
CA ASP A 218 12.98 -15.01 -9.05
C ASP A 218 11.69 -15.80 -9.34
N ASP A 219 11.79 -17.13 -9.34
CA ASP A 219 10.72 -18.09 -9.66
C ASP A 219 9.55 -18.04 -8.64
N LYS A 220 9.51 -17.02 -7.78
CA LYS A 220 8.67 -16.93 -6.59
C LYS A 220 7.88 -15.64 -6.46
N THR A 221 7.77 -14.82 -7.50
CA THR A 221 6.72 -13.80 -7.51
C THR A 221 5.39 -14.53 -7.64
N ARG A 222 4.83 -14.95 -6.51
CA ARG A 222 3.55 -15.66 -6.46
C ARG A 222 2.45 -14.63 -6.68
N PHE A 223 1.90 -14.63 -7.88
CA PHE A 223 0.71 -13.87 -8.21
C PHE A 223 -0.49 -14.47 -7.49
N ILE A 224 -1.24 -13.63 -6.77
CA ILE A 224 -2.41 -14.08 -6.03
C ILE A 224 -3.56 -14.25 -7.03
N LYS A 225 -4.13 -15.45 -7.10
CA LYS A 225 -5.31 -15.75 -7.94
C LYS A 225 -6.49 -16.11 -7.04
N SER A 226 -7.72 -15.74 -7.41
CA SER A 226 -8.92 -16.13 -6.64
C SER A 226 -9.18 -17.63 -6.64
N SER A 227 -8.51 -18.36 -7.53
CA SER A 227 -8.47 -19.82 -7.54
C SER A 227 -7.55 -20.42 -6.47
N ASP A 228 -6.62 -19.65 -5.89
CA ASP A 228 -5.73 -20.14 -4.83
C ASP A 228 -6.52 -20.42 -3.55
N PRO A 229 -6.19 -21.50 -2.82
CA PRO A 229 -6.65 -21.65 -1.44
C PRO A 229 -6.14 -20.45 -0.62
N ASP A 230 -7.02 -19.90 0.20
CA ASP A 230 -6.73 -18.75 1.08
C ASP A 230 -6.29 -17.47 0.38
N TRP A 231 -6.57 -17.29 -0.92
CA TRP A 231 -6.18 -16.09 -1.67
C TRP A 231 -6.57 -14.78 -0.97
N ARG A 232 -7.72 -14.75 -0.29
CA ARG A 232 -8.18 -13.57 0.47
C ARG A 232 -7.32 -13.28 1.68
N THR A 233 -6.80 -14.31 2.34
CA THR A 233 -5.83 -14.16 3.43
C THR A 233 -4.52 -13.61 2.88
N GLN A 234 -4.07 -14.12 1.72
CA GLN A 234 -2.89 -13.59 1.03
C GLN A 234 -3.06 -12.12 0.64
N VAL A 235 -4.23 -11.71 0.14
CA VAL A 235 -4.56 -10.30 -0.15
C VAL A 235 -4.50 -9.44 1.12
N ARG A 236 -5.03 -9.94 2.24
CA ARG A 236 -4.97 -9.21 3.52
C ARG A 236 -3.52 -9.03 3.96
N GLU A 237 -2.74 -10.10 3.95
CA GLU A 237 -1.31 -10.08 4.28
C GLU A 237 -0.53 -9.12 3.36
N LEU A 238 -0.87 -9.09 2.07
CA LEU A 238 -0.28 -8.18 1.10
C LEU A 238 -0.45 -6.72 1.50
N PHE A 239 -1.47 -6.32 2.24
CA PHE A 239 -1.69 -4.92 2.63
C PHE A 239 -1.48 -4.62 4.12
N MET A 240 -1.41 -5.63 5.00
CA MET A 240 -1.22 -5.42 6.44
C MET A 240 0.01 -4.56 6.78
N SER A 241 1.13 -4.78 6.10
CA SER A 241 2.38 -4.01 6.34
C SER A 241 2.43 -2.64 5.65
N THR A 242 1.33 -2.18 5.04
CA THR A 242 1.21 -0.78 4.54
C THR A 242 0.49 0.14 5.52
N SER A 243 -0.11 -0.40 6.58
CA SER A 243 -0.94 0.37 7.52
C SER A 243 -0.07 1.20 8.46
N VAL A 244 -0.31 2.51 8.49
CA VAL A 244 0.30 3.44 9.47
C VAL A 244 -0.28 3.23 10.88
N ILE A 245 -1.42 2.55 11.01
CA ILE A 245 -2.12 2.32 12.28
C ILE A 245 -1.38 1.29 13.16
N GLN A 246 -0.47 0.50 12.61
CA GLN A 246 0.31 -0.50 13.37
C GLN A 246 1.43 0.09 14.27
N SER A 247 1.50 1.41 14.45
CA SER A 247 2.51 2.07 15.31
C SER A 247 2.32 1.83 16.83
N TRP A 248 1.34 1.04 17.27
CA TRP A 248 1.10 0.73 18.68
C TRP A 248 0.96 -0.77 18.91
N MET A 249 2.08 -1.50 18.81
CA MET A 249 2.32 -2.76 19.54
C MET A 249 3.77 -2.79 20.00
#